data_AF-A0A6A6B2P9-F1
#
_entry.id   AF-A0A6A6B2P9-F1
#
_cell.length_a   1.000
_cell.length_b   1.000
_cell.length_c   1.000
_cell.angle_alpha   90.00
_cell.angle_beta   90.00
_cell.angle_gamma   90.00
#
_symmetry.space_group_name_H-M   'P 1'
#
loop_
_entity.id
_entity.type
_entity.pdbx_description
1 polymer ?
#
loop_
_entity_poly.entity_id
_entity_poly.type
_entity_poly.pdbx_seq_one_letter_code
_entity_poly.pdbx_strand_id
1 'polypeptide(L)'
;RKSEGPKLGRIVAKDLRKQTTHCFGKQPPRPEVSPLDLELPGKKLTDEGCLAMVEALAQTLEMRDGVSANKLQSLNLSGNELTTVSLQALAAIIKLAAFDLTDLDLSNNKITVKTNKEAEEWEAFLQSFSECRVLRRIVFSGNDLSGSRPFEILTRVYAKQMPVDPTELEDTQEHSESDDALEDITNQTRSVNIDVAREEPKMTASLSDATFLKRRQGLRAVPYMVFDDANMTDSGALYLSYILAMHYPPQYLMCPLRAGPQATQLDEYNQRNHCWGIVYLPNTGFTEVGQSVLSLAEDARADFAGVEPDLDQGKVNASSESFQFVNAKQGGSDISQNYTDPTKKHSPNMDIDNYRKKIQRAIIGDVGYDSVDMWRMALTMLAYARVVMLGKEPDEDSLLPGVTSHDPVHAYASKMMATTTVPGEPILAITGVSDKPSAPQVIDYTSLPRASGHPNKPSPPSDHWKDYPQTSNVSSVIEADNRDSGLSGDLPEALWQQILAEATGCQGVLSDVQQKNIIRYARDPATTAFEQQGKSKPESAQLLLILDAMGCLEYKLDS
;
A
#
# COMPACT_ATOMS: atom_id res chain seq x y z
N ARG A 1 27.55 1.48 24.70
CA ARG A 1 27.22 0.41 25.69
C ARG A 1 27.95 -0.87 25.27
N LYS A 2 28.54 -1.65 26.19
CA LYS A 2 29.30 -2.91 25.88
C LYS A 2 28.42 -4.16 25.75
N SER A 3 27.10 -4.02 25.96
CA SER A 3 26.16 -5.13 25.87
C SER A 3 25.69 -5.33 24.43
N GLU A 4 25.48 -6.58 24.04
CA GLU A 4 25.04 -7.02 22.70
C GLU A 4 23.84 -7.98 22.83
N GLY A 5 23.14 -8.22 21.73
CA GLY A 5 22.09 -9.24 21.65
C GLY A 5 20.82 -8.93 22.45
N PRO A 6 20.02 -9.96 22.79
CA PRO A 6 18.77 -9.80 23.56
C PRO A 6 18.96 -9.06 24.89
N LYS A 7 20.12 -9.23 25.53
CA LYS A 7 20.45 -8.55 26.79
C LYS A 7 20.50 -7.04 26.63
N LEU A 8 21.01 -6.54 25.50
CA LEU A 8 21.02 -5.11 25.22
C LEU A 8 19.59 -4.57 25.13
N GLY A 9 18.71 -5.25 24.40
CA GLY A 9 17.30 -4.87 24.28
C GLY A 9 16.62 -4.72 25.64
N ARG A 10 16.81 -5.69 26.54
CA ARG A 10 16.28 -5.63 27.92
C ARG A 10 16.88 -4.49 28.76
N ILE A 11 18.15 -4.16 28.56
CA ILE A 11 18.80 -3.03 29.25
C ILE A 11 18.23 -1.70 28.75
N VAL A 12 18.10 -1.54 27.43
CA VAL A 12 17.48 -0.35 26.82
C VAL A 12 16.04 -0.22 27.30
N ALA A 13 15.27 -1.31 27.29
CA ALA A 13 13.90 -1.35 27.81
C ALA A 13 13.79 -0.90 29.28
N LYS A 14 14.72 -1.36 30.13
CA LYS A 14 14.79 -0.96 31.54
C LYS A 14 15.08 0.53 31.68
N ASP A 15 15.94 1.09 30.84
CA ASP A 15 16.29 2.51 30.89
C ASP A 15 15.14 3.40 30.40
N LEU A 16 14.47 3.01 29.30
CA LEU A 16 13.26 3.68 28.79
C LEU A 16 12.15 3.71 29.85
N ARG A 17 11.89 2.59 30.54
CA ARG A 17 10.89 2.51 31.62
C ARG A 17 11.26 3.36 32.84
N LYS A 18 12.55 3.47 33.16
CA LYS A 18 13.03 4.36 34.23
C LYS A 18 12.81 5.82 33.86
N GLN A 19 13.15 6.22 32.63
CA GLN A 19 12.91 7.58 32.14
C GLN A 19 11.41 7.91 32.18
N THR A 20 10.57 7.00 31.69
CA THR A 20 9.10 7.12 31.72
C THR A 20 8.59 7.32 33.15
N THR A 21 9.02 6.47 34.10
CA THR A 21 8.66 6.60 35.53
C THR A 21 9.13 7.93 36.14
N HIS A 22 10.28 8.44 35.72
CA HIS A 22 10.79 9.74 36.18
C HIS A 22 9.94 10.90 35.64
N CYS A 23 9.51 10.85 34.37
CA CYS A 23 8.65 11.87 33.77
C CYS A 23 7.26 11.95 34.42
N PHE A 24 6.68 10.80 34.80
CA PHE A 24 5.36 10.74 35.45
C PHE A 24 5.44 10.57 36.99
N GLY A 25 6.60 10.88 37.59
CA GLY A 25 6.82 10.80 39.03
C GLY A 25 6.17 11.96 39.80
N LYS A 26 6.38 12.03 41.13
CA LYS A 26 5.79 13.06 42.01
C LYS A 26 6.30 14.51 41.78
N GLN A 27 7.11 14.75 40.76
CA GLN A 27 7.56 16.08 40.37
C GLN A 27 6.64 16.63 39.27
N PRO A 28 6.43 17.95 39.16
CA PRO A 28 5.62 18.51 38.09
C PRO A 28 6.15 18.01 36.72
N PRO A 29 5.25 17.68 35.78
CA PRO A 29 5.65 17.19 34.46
C PRO A 29 6.61 18.19 33.81
N ARG A 30 7.66 17.68 33.19
CA ARG A 30 8.70 18.50 32.56
C ARG A 30 8.04 19.43 31.52
N PRO A 31 8.32 20.75 31.50
CA PRO A 31 7.65 21.69 30.59
C PRO A 31 7.89 21.41 29.10
N GLU A 32 9.00 20.73 28.76
CA GLU A 32 9.37 20.41 27.38
C GLU A 32 9.62 18.90 27.23
N VAL A 33 8.92 18.28 26.27
CA VAL A 33 9.08 16.87 25.91
C VAL A 33 10.47 16.69 25.29
N SER A 34 11.26 15.77 25.83
CA SER A 34 12.64 15.57 25.36
C SER A 34 12.66 14.80 24.03
N PRO A 35 13.40 15.26 23.01
CA PRO A 35 13.63 14.47 21.81
C PRO A 35 14.42 13.22 22.19
N LEU A 36 14.00 12.09 21.64
CA LEU A 36 14.60 10.78 21.86
C LEU A 36 15.24 10.31 20.55
N ASP A 37 16.57 10.21 20.58
CA ASP A 37 17.37 9.61 19.52
C ASP A 37 17.94 8.28 20.02
N LEU A 38 17.56 7.19 19.37
CA LEU A 38 17.97 5.85 19.76
C LEU A 38 18.97 5.26 18.78
N GLU A 39 20.25 5.37 19.15
CA GLU A 39 21.39 4.92 18.35
C GLU A 39 21.95 3.58 18.84
N LEU A 40 21.64 2.48 18.14
CA LEU A 40 22.09 1.12 18.47
C LEU A 40 22.78 0.38 17.30
N PRO A 41 23.73 0.99 16.59
CA PRO A 41 24.38 0.34 15.45
C PRO A 41 25.35 -0.78 15.86
N GLY A 42 25.36 -1.87 15.09
CA GLY A 42 26.39 -2.91 15.19
C GLY A 42 26.35 -3.72 16.50
N LYS A 43 25.18 -3.87 17.13
CA LYS A 43 25.06 -4.46 18.48
C LYS A 43 24.57 -5.90 18.51
N LYS A 44 24.46 -6.53 17.33
CA LYS A 44 23.91 -7.88 17.17
C LYS A 44 22.54 -8.02 17.82
N LEU A 45 21.73 -6.96 17.81
CA LEU A 45 20.38 -6.99 18.33
C LEU A 45 19.56 -7.96 17.49
N THR A 46 18.96 -8.97 18.12
CA THR A 46 18.08 -9.95 17.48
C THR A 46 16.62 -9.53 17.66
N ASP A 47 15.69 -10.23 16.99
CA ASP A 47 14.26 -9.96 17.11
C ASP A 47 13.74 -10.01 18.55
N GLU A 48 14.22 -10.95 19.38
CA GLU A 48 13.88 -11.02 20.81
C GLU A 48 14.29 -9.75 21.57
N GLY A 49 15.50 -9.25 21.28
CA GLY A 49 16.00 -8.02 21.90
C GLY A 49 15.24 -6.78 21.42
N CYS A 50 14.94 -6.73 20.12
CA CYS A 50 14.17 -5.66 19.50
C CYS A 50 12.75 -5.61 20.09
N LEU A 51 12.07 -6.74 20.21
CA LEU A 51 10.73 -6.81 20.79
C LEU A 51 10.69 -6.27 22.22
N ALA A 52 11.62 -6.70 23.08
CA ALA A 52 11.71 -6.21 24.46
C ALA A 52 11.93 -4.69 24.54
N MET A 53 12.71 -4.14 23.59
CA MET A 53 12.94 -2.70 23.46
C MET A 53 11.69 -1.97 22.96
N VAL A 54 11.04 -2.49 21.92
CA VAL A 54 9.81 -1.96 21.32
C VAL A 54 8.69 -1.86 22.36
N GLU A 55 8.46 -2.89 23.17
CA GLU A 55 7.44 -2.86 24.23
C GLU A 55 7.66 -1.70 25.23
N ALA A 56 8.91 -1.44 25.61
CA ALA A 56 9.24 -0.34 26.50
C ALA A 56 9.19 1.02 25.79
N LEU A 57 9.53 1.07 24.51
CA LEU A 57 9.45 2.27 23.70
C LEU A 57 8.00 2.70 23.49
N ALA A 58 7.08 1.76 23.22
CA ALA A 58 5.65 2.02 23.14
C ALA A 58 5.13 2.68 24.44
N GLN A 59 5.46 2.11 25.61
CA GLN A 59 5.10 2.68 26.91
C GLN A 59 5.65 4.10 27.15
N THR A 60 6.77 4.44 26.49
CA THR A 60 7.43 5.74 26.61
C THR A 60 6.78 6.79 25.70
N LEU A 61 6.28 6.36 24.54
CA LEU A 61 5.67 7.23 23.54
C LEU A 61 4.16 7.42 23.74
N GLU A 62 3.49 6.46 24.40
CA GLU A 62 2.09 6.58 24.77
C GLU A 62 1.80 7.86 25.57
N MET A 63 0.79 8.61 25.13
CA MET A 63 0.32 9.78 25.85
C MET A 63 -0.39 9.37 27.14
N ARG A 64 -0.04 10.02 28.25
CA ARG A 64 -0.77 9.93 29.52
C ARG A 64 -1.15 11.33 29.95
N ASP A 65 -2.43 11.55 30.23
CA ASP A 65 -2.99 12.86 30.58
C ASP A 65 -2.64 13.96 29.57
N GLY A 66 -2.57 13.61 28.27
CA GLY A 66 -2.24 14.53 27.17
C GLY A 66 -0.75 14.83 27.00
N VAL A 67 0.14 14.16 27.74
CA VAL A 67 1.60 14.36 27.66
C VAL A 67 2.31 13.03 27.37
N SER A 68 3.18 13.02 26.36
CA SER A 68 4.11 11.89 26.13
C SER A 68 5.41 12.11 26.89
N ALA A 69 6.05 11.03 27.37
CA ALA A 69 7.30 11.16 28.11
C ALA A 69 8.46 11.60 27.21
N ASN A 70 8.46 11.17 25.95
CA ASN A 70 9.45 11.49 24.94
C ASN A 70 8.81 11.56 23.55
N LYS A 71 9.56 12.14 22.60
CA LYS A 71 9.25 12.18 21.16
C LYS A 71 10.38 11.50 20.39
N LEU A 72 10.11 10.36 19.76
CA LEU A 72 11.12 9.63 18.99
C LEU A 72 11.43 10.38 17.69
N GLN A 73 12.65 10.89 17.53
CA GLN A 73 13.07 11.65 16.34
C GLN A 73 13.97 10.84 15.40
N SER A 74 14.92 10.08 15.96
CA SER A 74 15.82 9.18 15.21
C SER A 74 15.80 7.77 15.79
N LEU A 75 15.73 6.77 14.91
CA LEU A 75 15.89 5.36 15.27
C LEU A 75 16.92 4.70 14.34
N ASN A 76 18.11 4.45 14.87
CA ASN A 76 19.18 3.77 14.15
C ASN A 76 19.45 2.38 14.73
N LEU A 77 19.06 1.36 13.98
CA LEU A 77 19.24 -0.06 14.29
C LEU A 77 20.11 -0.76 13.24
N SER A 78 21.00 -0.02 12.58
CA SER A 78 21.88 -0.56 11.54
C SER A 78 22.85 -1.64 12.05
N GLY A 79 23.26 -2.58 11.19
CA GLY A 79 24.30 -3.56 11.52
C GLY A 79 23.89 -4.57 12.60
N ASN A 80 22.60 -4.91 12.70
CA ASN A 80 22.08 -5.86 13.68
C ASN A 80 21.62 -7.17 13.00
N GLU A 81 20.85 -8.00 13.71
CA GLU A 81 20.36 -9.27 13.21
C GLU A 81 18.82 -9.28 13.14
N LEU A 82 18.24 -8.14 12.77
CA LEU A 82 16.80 -7.96 12.70
C LEU A 82 16.23 -8.60 11.44
N THR A 83 15.05 -9.21 11.56
CA THR A 83 14.28 -9.79 10.46
C THR A 83 12.94 -9.04 10.29
N THR A 84 12.08 -9.50 9.39
CA THR A 84 10.71 -8.96 9.22
C THR A 84 9.87 -9.06 10.49
N VAL A 85 10.18 -10.00 11.40
CA VAL A 85 9.52 -10.10 12.72
C VAL A 85 9.74 -8.82 13.54
N SER A 86 10.96 -8.27 13.53
CA SER A 86 11.25 -6.98 14.16
C SER A 86 10.53 -5.83 13.47
N LEU A 87 10.38 -5.87 12.15
CA LEU A 87 9.67 -4.84 11.39
C LEU A 87 8.20 -4.79 11.77
N GLN A 88 7.55 -5.94 11.92
CA GLN A 88 6.18 -6.01 12.41
C GLN A 88 6.03 -5.39 13.81
N ALA A 89 6.98 -5.64 14.72
CA ALA A 89 6.98 -5.01 16.04
C ALA A 89 7.20 -3.49 15.95
N LEU A 90 8.12 -3.04 15.10
CA LEU A 90 8.41 -1.62 14.88
C LEU A 90 7.24 -0.85 14.26
N ALA A 91 6.35 -1.52 13.51
CA ALA A 91 5.17 -0.89 12.92
C ALA A 91 4.31 -0.15 13.96
N ALA A 92 4.19 -0.69 15.18
CA ALA A 92 3.45 -0.03 16.27
C ALA A 92 4.14 1.26 16.74
N ILE A 93 5.48 1.26 16.79
CA ILE A 93 6.28 2.42 17.19
C ILE A 93 6.21 3.52 16.15
N ILE A 94 6.27 3.16 14.86
CA ILE A 94 6.18 4.12 13.76
C ILE A 94 4.84 4.87 13.81
N LYS A 95 3.74 4.15 14.05
CA LYS A 95 2.41 4.76 14.24
C LYS A 95 2.37 5.71 15.44
N LEU A 96 2.95 5.31 16.58
CA LEU A 96 3.02 6.17 17.77
C LEU A 96 3.91 7.42 17.54
N ALA A 97 4.93 7.31 16.70
CA ALA A 97 5.89 8.36 16.40
C ALA A 97 5.59 9.10 15.08
N ALA A 98 4.38 8.96 14.51
CA ALA A 98 4.05 9.48 13.18
C ALA A 98 4.29 10.99 12.98
N PHE A 99 4.23 11.77 14.08
CA PHE A 99 4.43 13.21 14.07
C PHE A 99 5.84 13.68 14.47
N ASP A 100 6.70 12.76 14.90
CA ASP A 100 8.01 13.10 15.48
C ASP A 100 9.17 12.38 14.78
N LEU A 101 8.95 11.20 14.20
CA LEU A 101 10.01 10.39 13.58
C LEU A 101 10.50 11.04 12.29
N THR A 102 11.77 11.43 12.27
CA THR A 102 12.42 12.07 11.13
C THR A 102 13.42 11.17 10.41
N ASP A 103 14.01 10.20 11.10
CA ASP A 103 15.07 9.34 10.57
C ASP A 103 14.92 7.89 11.04
N LEU A 104 14.98 6.94 10.10
CA LEU A 104 14.96 5.51 10.37
C LEU A 104 16.05 4.79 9.58
N ASP A 105 16.99 4.16 10.30
CA ASP A 105 18.07 3.38 9.70
C ASP A 105 17.98 1.91 10.12
N LEU A 106 17.68 1.05 9.14
CA LEU A 106 17.59 -0.40 9.27
C LEU A 106 18.63 -1.12 8.39
N SER A 107 19.67 -0.42 7.97
CA SER A 107 20.69 -0.98 7.08
C SER A 107 21.47 -2.14 7.71
N ASN A 108 22.01 -3.03 6.88
CA ASN A 108 22.89 -4.13 7.27
C ASN A 108 22.26 -5.04 8.35
N ASN A 109 21.01 -5.43 8.13
CA ASN A 109 20.28 -6.39 8.96
C ASN A 109 20.07 -7.71 8.18
N LYS A 110 19.19 -8.59 8.69
CA LYS A 110 18.84 -9.86 8.04
C LYS A 110 17.40 -9.81 7.51
N ILE A 111 16.99 -8.65 7.00
CA ILE A 111 15.64 -8.47 6.45
C ILE A 111 15.58 -9.14 5.07
N THR A 112 14.67 -10.10 4.91
CA THR A 112 14.39 -10.81 3.66
C THR A 112 12.89 -11.00 3.49
N VAL A 113 12.39 -10.98 2.26
CA VAL A 113 10.95 -11.15 1.96
C VAL A 113 10.75 -12.27 0.93
N LYS A 114 10.78 -13.52 1.39
CA LYS A 114 10.71 -14.72 0.52
C LYS A 114 9.47 -15.56 0.81
N THR A 115 9.01 -15.59 2.05
CA THR A 115 7.81 -16.33 2.49
C THR A 115 6.56 -15.45 2.52
N ASN A 116 5.36 -16.06 2.58
CA ASN A 116 4.10 -15.30 2.75
C ASN A 116 4.08 -14.54 4.07
N LYS A 117 4.60 -15.15 5.15
CA LYS A 117 4.65 -14.51 6.47
C LYS A 117 5.57 -13.28 6.47
N GLU A 118 6.77 -13.40 5.90
CA GLU A 118 7.68 -12.25 5.76
C GLU A 118 7.07 -11.14 4.90
N ALA A 119 6.30 -11.49 3.86
CA ALA A 119 5.58 -10.53 3.03
C ALA A 119 4.49 -9.78 3.80
N GLU A 120 3.70 -10.48 4.61
CA GLU A 120 2.69 -9.86 5.50
C GLU A 120 3.33 -8.93 6.54
N GLU A 121 4.44 -9.36 7.16
CA GLU A 121 5.19 -8.56 8.12
C GLU A 121 5.81 -7.31 7.48
N TRP A 122 6.36 -7.45 6.27
CA TRP A 122 6.90 -6.35 5.45
C TRP A 122 5.80 -5.36 5.05
N GLU A 123 4.66 -5.84 4.56
CA GLU A 123 3.53 -4.99 4.19
C GLU A 123 2.98 -4.23 5.40
N ALA A 124 2.76 -4.90 6.53
CA ALA A 124 2.28 -4.27 7.76
C ALA A 124 3.23 -3.17 8.24
N PHE A 125 4.53 -3.40 8.12
CA PHE A 125 5.56 -2.40 8.41
C PHE A 125 5.49 -1.21 7.44
N LEU A 126 5.41 -1.43 6.13
CA LEU A 126 5.30 -0.33 5.16
C LEU A 126 3.99 0.48 5.30
N GLN A 127 2.89 -0.18 5.65
CA GLN A 127 1.61 0.49 5.91
C GLN A 127 1.65 1.38 7.16
N SER A 128 2.55 1.10 8.12
CA SER A 128 2.69 1.89 9.33
C SER A 128 3.13 3.34 9.09
N PHE A 129 3.74 3.61 7.94
CA PHE A 129 4.17 4.96 7.55
C PHE A 129 3.04 5.85 7.02
N SER A 130 1.83 5.32 6.78
CA SER A 130 0.72 6.05 6.15
C SER A 130 0.37 7.39 6.80
N GLU A 131 0.61 7.53 8.11
CA GLU A 131 0.35 8.76 8.88
C GLU A 131 1.63 9.56 9.19
N CYS A 132 2.81 9.07 8.81
CA CYS A 132 4.09 9.74 9.08
C CYS A 132 4.17 11.06 8.30
N ARG A 133 4.36 12.19 9.00
CA ARG A 133 4.32 13.54 8.40
C ARG A 133 5.66 14.25 8.30
N VAL A 134 6.63 13.80 9.08
CA VAL A 134 7.93 14.47 9.24
C VAL A 134 9.12 13.57 8.91
N LEU A 135 8.84 12.36 8.43
CA LEU A 135 9.86 11.37 8.08
C LEU A 135 10.64 11.83 6.86
N ARG A 136 11.95 11.99 7.03
CA ARG A 136 12.85 12.52 5.99
C ARG A 136 13.66 11.43 5.30
N ARG A 137 14.00 10.38 6.04
CA ARG A 137 14.91 9.34 5.55
C ARG A 137 14.54 7.96 6.09
N ILE A 138 14.53 6.98 5.19
CA ILE A 138 14.44 5.56 5.51
C ILE A 138 15.57 4.82 4.80
N VAL A 139 16.31 3.98 5.53
CA VAL A 139 17.46 3.24 4.99
C VAL A 139 17.29 1.74 5.18
N PHE A 140 17.34 0.99 4.07
CA PHE A 140 17.28 -0.47 4.01
C PHE A 140 18.54 -1.11 3.42
N SER A 141 19.60 -0.33 3.22
CA SER A 141 20.84 -0.76 2.57
C SER A 141 21.42 -2.05 3.14
N GLY A 142 22.06 -2.89 2.33
CA GLY A 142 22.75 -4.09 2.82
C GLY A 142 21.84 -5.20 3.39
N ASN A 143 20.54 -5.15 3.13
CA ASN A 143 19.60 -6.25 3.40
C ASN A 143 19.35 -7.07 2.13
N ASP A 144 19.01 -8.35 2.24
CA ASP A 144 18.71 -9.19 1.06
C ASP A 144 17.24 -9.03 0.65
N LEU A 145 16.96 -7.96 -0.10
CA LEU A 145 15.67 -7.68 -0.74
C LEU A 145 15.60 -8.26 -2.15
N SER A 146 16.26 -9.40 -2.39
CA SER A 146 16.14 -10.11 -3.65
C SER A 146 14.74 -10.69 -3.86
N GLY A 147 14.30 -10.71 -5.12
CA GLY A 147 13.00 -11.23 -5.54
C GLY A 147 11.95 -10.17 -5.81
N SER A 148 10.78 -10.61 -6.28
CA SER A 148 9.71 -9.72 -6.77
C SER A 148 8.92 -9.06 -5.64
N ARG A 149 8.64 -9.82 -4.57
CA ARG A 149 7.73 -9.41 -3.47
C ARG A 149 8.15 -8.14 -2.72
N PRO A 150 9.41 -7.94 -2.28
CA PRO A 150 9.74 -6.76 -1.47
C PRO A 150 9.36 -5.44 -2.16
N PHE A 151 9.68 -5.32 -3.45
CA PHE A 151 9.40 -4.12 -4.23
C PHE A 151 7.97 -4.10 -4.79
N GLU A 152 7.38 -5.25 -5.13
CA GLU A 152 5.96 -5.31 -5.47
C GLU A 152 5.08 -4.77 -4.33
N ILE A 153 5.33 -5.23 -3.09
CA ILE A 153 4.60 -4.79 -1.90
C ILE A 153 4.86 -3.31 -1.63
N LEU A 154 6.11 -2.85 -1.81
CA LEU A 154 6.44 -1.43 -1.72
C LEU A 154 5.60 -0.60 -2.70
N THR A 155 5.58 -0.98 -3.98
CA THR A 155 4.78 -0.30 -5.02
C THR A 155 3.29 -0.36 -4.71
N ARG A 156 2.78 -1.51 -4.23
CA ARG A 156 1.38 -1.68 -3.82
C ARG A 156 0.99 -0.74 -2.68
N VAL A 157 1.81 -0.67 -1.62
CA VAL A 157 1.56 0.20 -0.46
C VAL A 157 1.70 1.67 -0.87
N TYR A 158 2.73 1.99 -1.65
CA TYR A 158 2.96 3.33 -2.18
C TYR A 158 1.77 3.81 -3.03
N ALA A 159 1.23 2.95 -3.89
CA ALA A 159 0.09 3.26 -4.75
C ALA A 159 -1.17 3.65 -3.99
N LYS A 160 -1.43 3.00 -2.85
CA LYS A 160 -2.61 3.27 -2.02
C LYS A 160 -2.52 4.55 -1.18
N GLN A 161 -1.32 5.10 -1.02
CA GLN A 161 -1.14 6.32 -0.25
C GLN A 161 -1.55 7.55 -1.07
N MET A 162 -2.05 8.58 -0.39
CA MET A 162 -2.48 9.82 -1.04
C MET A 162 -1.33 10.46 -1.84
N PRO A 163 -1.61 10.97 -3.05
CA PRO A 163 -0.66 11.80 -3.77
C PRO A 163 -0.22 13.01 -2.96
N VAL A 164 1.03 13.42 -3.14
CA VAL A 164 1.60 14.62 -2.52
C VAL A 164 1.47 15.77 -3.51
N ASP A 165 0.96 16.92 -3.07
CA ASP A 165 0.98 18.14 -3.87
C ASP A 165 2.22 19.00 -3.50
N PRO A 166 3.19 19.18 -4.42
CA PRO A 166 4.38 19.98 -4.16
C PRO A 166 4.13 21.49 -4.21
N THR A 167 3.05 21.96 -4.86
CA THR A 167 2.78 23.40 -5.04
C THR A 167 2.34 24.10 -3.77
N GLU A 168 1.93 23.34 -2.75
CA GLU A 168 1.59 23.85 -1.42
C GLU A 168 2.84 24.25 -0.58
N LEU A 169 4.04 24.32 -1.19
CA LEU A 169 5.30 24.72 -0.53
C LEU A 169 5.53 26.25 -0.54
N GLU A 170 4.83 27.02 -1.38
CA GLU A 170 5.26 28.38 -1.74
C GLU A 170 4.85 29.51 -0.78
N ASP A 171 3.96 29.31 0.20
CA ASP A 171 3.46 30.42 1.05
C ASP A 171 4.37 30.79 2.25
N THR A 172 5.68 30.52 2.18
CA THR A 172 6.62 30.96 3.22
C THR A 172 7.87 31.63 2.67
N GLN A 173 7.70 32.75 1.96
CA GLN A 173 8.70 33.82 1.98
C GLN A 173 8.12 35.18 1.52
N GLU A 174 8.17 36.13 2.45
CA GLU A 174 8.14 37.59 2.24
C GLU A 174 6.83 38.26 1.78
N HIS A 175 6.09 38.84 2.72
CA HIS A 175 5.61 40.23 2.54
C HIS A 175 5.65 40.99 3.86
N SER A 176 6.79 41.65 4.08
CA SER A 176 6.86 42.92 4.79
C SER A 176 6.25 44.00 3.88
N GLU A 177 5.21 44.66 4.38
CA GLU A 177 4.78 46.04 4.07
C GLU A 177 4.87 46.52 2.61
N SER A 178 3.75 46.44 1.88
CA SER A 178 3.24 47.62 1.17
C SER A 178 1.73 47.53 0.96
N ASP A 179 1.01 48.46 1.57
CA ASP A 179 -0.36 48.83 1.21
C ASP A 179 -0.45 49.21 -0.29
N ASP A 180 -1.67 49.09 -0.82
CA ASP A 180 -2.15 49.61 -2.12
C ASP A 180 -1.85 48.80 -3.39
N ALA A 181 -2.39 47.57 -3.51
CA ALA A 181 -2.79 47.01 -4.83
C ALA A 181 -3.71 45.76 -4.78
N LEU A 182 -4.44 45.47 -3.69
CA LEU A 182 -5.20 44.21 -3.55
C LEU A 182 -6.72 44.38 -3.55
N GLU A 183 -7.29 45.00 -4.60
CA GLU A 183 -8.75 44.95 -4.83
C GLU A 183 -9.18 44.35 -6.19
N ASP A 184 -8.26 44.03 -7.11
CA ASP A 184 -8.66 43.68 -8.49
C ASP A 184 -8.48 42.21 -8.94
N ILE A 185 -8.12 41.27 -8.04
CA ILE A 185 -7.98 39.83 -8.42
C ILE A 185 -8.71 38.88 -7.46
N THR A 186 -9.76 39.34 -6.76
CA THR A 186 -10.59 38.49 -5.87
C THR A 186 -11.92 38.05 -6.48
N ASN A 187 -12.18 38.31 -7.77
CA ASN A 187 -13.50 38.05 -8.38
C ASN A 187 -13.54 36.98 -9.48
N GLN A 188 -12.54 36.11 -9.63
CA GLN A 188 -12.54 35.17 -10.76
C GLN A 188 -12.14 33.72 -10.45
N THR A 189 -12.67 33.14 -9.37
CA THR A 189 -12.83 31.67 -9.23
C THR A 189 -13.87 31.35 -8.15
N ARG A 190 -15.14 31.63 -8.44
CA ARG A 190 -16.29 31.12 -7.67
C ARG A 190 -17.05 30.11 -8.53
N SER A 191 -16.60 28.86 -8.56
CA SER A 191 -17.44 27.69 -8.86
C SER A 191 -16.67 26.36 -8.82
N VAL A 192 -16.37 25.82 -7.64
CA VAL A 192 -16.47 24.36 -7.39
C VAL A 192 -16.85 24.17 -5.92
N ASN A 193 -18.00 23.54 -5.69
CA ASN A 193 -18.49 23.10 -4.39
C ASN A 193 -17.58 21.98 -3.84
N ILE A 194 -17.04 22.14 -2.64
CA ILE A 194 -16.53 21.02 -1.83
C ILE A 194 -17.41 20.94 -0.59
N ASP A 195 -18.04 19.77 -0.42
CA ASP A 195 -18.91 19.46 0.71
C ASP A 195 -18.19 19.54 2.05
N VAL A 196 -18.95 20.02 3.03
CA VAL A 196 -18.53 20.45 4.37
C VAL A 196 -18.04 19.26 5.21
N ALA A 197 -16.88 19.47 5.86
CA ALA A 197 -16.29 18.59 6.84
C ALA A 197 -17.23 18.34 8.04
N ARG A 198 -17.39 17.07 8.41
CA ARG A 198 -17.97 16.64 9.69
C ARG A 198 -16.99 16.97 10.82
N GLU A 199 -17.43 17.77 11.79
CA GLU A 199 -16.69 18.08 13.01
C GLU A 199 -16.64 16.87 13.96
N GLU A 200 -15.43 16.51 14.41
CA GLU A 200 -15.13 15.64 15.56
C GLU A 200 -14.00 16.32 16.39
N PRO A 201 -13.91 16.07 17.71
CA PRO A 201 -13.51 17.07 18.69
C PRO A 201 -11.99 17.29 18.81
N LYS A 202 -11.66 18.54 19.15
CA LYS A 202 -10.30 19.10 19.33
C LYS A 202 -9.55 18.43 20.49
N MET A 203 -8.38 17.85 20.20
CA MET A 203 -7.26 17.75 21.15
C MET A 203 -6.21 18.82 20.83
N THR A 204 -5.70 19.44 21.87
CA THR A 204 -5.06 20.76 21.89
C THR A 204 -3.58 20.77 21.49
N ALA A 205 -3.30 21.48 20.40
CA ALA A 205 -2.17 22.39 20.12
C ALA A 205 -0.71 21.96 20.41
N SER A 206 0.01 21.61 19.34
CA SER A 206 1.29 22.26 18.98
C SER A 206 1.49 22.18 17.46
N LEU A 207 1.98 23.30 16.90
CA LEU A 207 1.98 23.74 15.49
C LEU A 207 0.59 24.03 14.89
N SER A 208 0.23 25.31 14.94
CA SER A 208 -0.97 25.94 14.40
C SER A 208 -1.08 25.97 12.86
N ASP A 209 -0.43 25.05 12.13
CA ASP A 209 -0.57 24.87 10.67
C ASP A 209 -1.09 23.47 10.29
N ALA A 210 -1.88 22.84 11.17
CA ALA A 210 -2.37 21.48 11.04
C ALA A 210 -3.28 21.19 9.82
N THR A 211 -3.49 22.17 8.92
CA THR A 211 -4.10 22.00 7.60
C THR A 211 -3.07 21.71 6.50
N PHE A 212 -1.87 22.29 6.54
CA PHE A 212 -0.83 22.12 5.51
C PHE A 212 -0.11 20.75 5.59
N LEU A 213 0.07 20.20 6.80
CA LEU A 213 0.73 18.90 6.97
C LEU A 213 -0.20 17.69 6.70
N LYS A 214 -1.51 17.89 6.54
CA LYS A 214 -2.47 16.78 6.32
C LYS A 214 -2.30 16.11 4.96
N ARG A 215 -1.71 16.80 3.97
CA ARG A 215 -1.50 16.29 2.61
C ARG A 215 -0.07 15.81 2.34
N ARG A 216 0.80 15.85 3.36
CA ARG A 216 2.20 15.39 3.29
C ARG A 216 2.46 14.29 4.30
N GLN A 217 1.87 13.13 4.03
CA GLN A 217 2.04 11.97 4.88
C GLN A 217 2.27 10.71 4.05
N GLY A 218 2.84 9.69 4.66
CA GLY A 218 3.15 8.45 3.96
C GLY A 218 4.54 8.43 3.33
N LEU A 219 4.85 7.28 2.73
CA LEU A 219 6.03 7.00 1.93
C LEU A 219 6.15 7.94 0.72
N ARG A 220 5.03 8.38 0.13
CA ARG A 220 5.04 9.35 -0.98
C ARG A 220 5.65 10.70 -0.58
N ALA A 221 5.63 11.04 0.71
CA ALA A 221 6.18 12.29 1.24
C ALA A 221 7.63 12.18 1.73
N VAL A 222 8.22 10.97 1.73
CA VAL A 222 9.57 10.73 2.25
C VAL A 222 10.61 11.14 1.19
N PRO A 223 11.44 12.17 1.45
CA PRO A 223 12.46 12.63 0.51
C PRO A 223 13.52 11.57 0.18
N TYR A 224 13.94 10.77 1.16
CA TYR A 224 15.05 9.84 0.97
C TYR A 224 14.68 8.41 1.35
N MET A 225 14.68 7.52 0.34
CA MET A 225 14.50 6.07 0.51
C MET A 225 15.72 5.35 -0.06
N VAL A 226 16.48 4.67 0.79
CA VAL A 226 17.79 4.13 0.44
C VAL A 226 17.76 2.59 0.44
N PHE A 227 18.10 2.01 -0.71
CA PHE A 227 18.09 0.58 -1.05
C PHE A 227 19.39 0.15 -1.73
N ASP A 228 20.52 0.82 -1.48
CA ASP A 228 21.80 0.42 -2.04
C ASP A 228 22.33 -0.88 -1.40
N ASP A 229 23.01 -1.69 -2.20
CA ASP A 229 23.49 -3.02 -1.83
C ASP A 229 22.39 -3.92 -1.24
N ALA A 230 21.14 -3.75 -1.70
CA ALA A 230 19.98 -4.50 -1.23
C ALA A 230 19.75 -5.82 -1.99
N ASN A 231 20.75 -6.27 -2.75
CA ASN A 231 20.68 -7.43 -3.65
C ASN A 231 19.50 -7.36 -4.65
N MET A 232 19.18 -6.15 -5.12
CA MET A 232 18.06 -5.89 -6.01
C MET A 232 18.31 -6.49 -7.40
N THR A 233 17.30 -7.16 -7.94
CA THR A 233 17.31 -7.77 -9.29
C THR A 233 16.44 -6.97 -10.26
N ASP A 234 16.40 -7.40 -11.53
CA ASP A 234 15.48 -6.82 -12.54
C ASP A 234 14.02 -6.80 -12.10
N SER A 235 13.58 -7.77 -11.28
CA SER A 235 12.22 -7.72 -10.74
C SER A 235 12.02 -6.58 -9.75
N GLY A 236 13.02 -6.28 -8.92
CA GLY A 236 12.99 -5.09 -8.08
C GLY A 236 12.99 -3.82 -8.93
N ALA A 237 13.81 -3.79 -9.98
CA ALA A 237 13.89 -2.67 -10.92
C ALA A 237 12.54 -2.38 -11.61
N LEU A 238 11.79 -3.43 -12.01
CA LEU A 238 10.45 -3.28 -12.58
C LEU A 238 9.52 -2.50 -11.65
N TYR A 239 9.39 -2.95 -10.40
CA TYR A 239 8.46 -2.34 -9.44
C TYR A 239 8.91 -0.96 -8.99
N LEU A 240 10.22 -0.79 -8.78
CA LEU A 240 10.81 0.50 -8.44
C LEU A 240 10.64 1.51 -9.59
N SER A 241 10.67 1.08 -10.85
CA SER A 241 10.47 1.97 -12.01
C SER A 241 9.09 2.67 -12.02
N TYR A 242 8.05 2.05 -11.43
CA TYR A 242 6.75 2.69 -11.29
C TYR A 242 6.78 3.78 -10.21
N ILE A 243 7.43 3.50 -9.08
CA ILE A 243 7.59 4.47 -7.99
C ILE A 243 8.44 5.64 -8.46
N LEU A 244 9.60 5.37 -9.08
CA LEU A 244 10.52 6.39 -9.58
C LEU A 244 9.81 7.37 -10.48
N ALA A 245 9.13 6.91 -11.54
CA ALA A 245 8.46 7.77 -12.52
C ALA A 245 7.48 8.80 -11.91
N MET A 246 6.97 8.55 -10.69
CA MET A 246 5.95 9.36 -10.03
C MET A 246 6.41 9.97 -8.69
N HIS A 247 7.59 9.64 -8.18
CA HIS A 247 8.04 10.12 -6.88
C HIS A 247 8.74 11.46 -7.01
N TYR A 248 8.22 12.48 -6.32
CA TYR A 248 8.82 13.80 -6.34
C TYR A 248 10.29 13.76 -5.88
N PRO A 249 11.19 14.48 -6.54
CA PRO A 249 12.54 14.68 -6.04
C PRO A 249 12.56 15.33 -4.65
N PRO A 250 13.62 15.12 -3.84
CA PRO A 250 13.71 15.65 -2.48
C PRO A 250 13.43 17.15 -2.36
N GLN A 251 13.81 17.95 -3.35
CA GLN A 251 13.60 19.41 -3.36
C GLN A 251 12.12 19.83 -3.42
N TYR A 252 11.24 18.95 -3.92
CA TYR A 252 9.78 19.15 -3.96
C TYR A 252 9.07 18.45 -2.78
N LEU A 253 9.84 17.72 -1.97
CA LEU A 253 9.38 17.08 -0.75
C LEU A 253 9.88 17.88 0.48
N MET A 254 9.40 17.51 1.67
CA MET A 254 9.67 18.23 2.93
C MET A 254 11.16 18.64 3.11
N CYS A 255 11.39 19.79 3.77
CA CYS A 255 12.68 20.51 3.86
C CYS A 255 13.95 19.64 3.86
N PRO A 256 15.01 20.08 3.16
CA PRO A 256 16.28 19.36 3.08
C PRO A 256 16.84 19.01 4.46
N LEU A 257 17.59 17.91 4.51
CA LEU A 257 18.31 17.49 5.72
C LEU A 257 19.12 18.68 6.26
N ARG A 258 19.17 18.83 7.59
CA ARG A 258 20.01 19.88 8.19
C ARG A 258 21.45 19.68 7.70
N ALA A 259 22.10 20.78 7.31
CA ALA A 259 23.49 20.75 6.86
C ALA A 259 24.36 19.99 7.86
N GLY A 260 25.00 18.92 7.39
CA GLY A 260 25.75 17.98 8.21
C GLY A 260 26.29 16.80 7.39
N PRO A 261 27.07 15.89 8.00
CA PRO A 261 27.74 14.81 7.28
C PRO A 261 26.79 13.92 6.47
N GLN A 262 25.57 13.72 6.96
CA GLN A 262 24.53 12.94 6.27
C GLN A 262 23.97 13.65 5.04
N ALA A 263 23.70 14.97 5.13
CA ALA A 263 23.28 15.75 3.97
C ALA A 263 24.38 15.75 2.90
N THR A 264 25.64 15.94 3.30
CA THR A 264 26.79 15.90 2.40
C THR A 264 26.97 14.53 1.74
N GLN A 265 26.83 13.43 2.48
CA GLN A 265 26.90 12.08 1.90
C GLN A 265 25.81 11.84 0.87
N LEU A 266 24.60 12.34 1.11
CA LEU A 266 23.47 12.14 0.22
C LEU A 266 23.55 13.04 -1.02
N ASP A 267 24.06 14.27 -0.88
CA ASP A 267 24.39 15.15 -1.98
C ASP A 267 25.53 14.57 -2.85
N GLU A 268 26.57 14.02 -2.22
CA GLU A 268 27.64 13.28 -2.91
C GLU A 268 27.07 12.06 -3.65
N TYR A 269 26.09 11.37 -3.07
CA TYR A 269 25.43 10.22 -3.70
C TYR A 269 24.57 10.62 -4.90
N ASN A 270 23.76 11.67 -4.75
CA ASN A 270 22.93 12.25 -5.82
C ASN A 270 23.81 12.63 -7.02
N GLN A 271 24.93 13.32 -6.75
CA GLN A 271 25.89 13.75 -7.78
C GLN A 271 26.61 12.59 -8.46
N ARG A 272 26.87 11.50 -7.73
CA ARG A 272 27.67 10.38 -8.25
C ARG A 272 26.85 9.35 -9.03
N ASN A 273 25.61 9.12 -8.64
CA ASN A 273 24.80 7.99 -9.13
C ASN A 273 23.50 8.42 -9.83
N HIS A 274 23.24 9.73 -9.96
CA HIS A 274 22.00 10.28 -10.54
C HIS A 274 20.71 9.71 -9.91
N CYS A 275 20.78 9.30 -8.64
CA CYS A 275 19.63 8.78 -7.88
C CYS A 275 19.09 9.90 -7.00
N TRP A 276 18.02 10.60 -7.39
CA TRP A 276 17.56 11.77 -6.64
C TRP A 276 16.51 11.35 -5.60
N GLY A 277 16.93 11.23 -4.34
CA GLY A 277 16.04 10.85 -3.23
C GLY A 277 15.89 9.34 -3.04
N ILE A 278 15.48 8.63 -4.09
CA ILE A 278 15.42 7.16 -4.08
C ILE A 278 16.77 6.61 -4.53
N VAL A 279 17.53 6.04 -3.59
CA VAL A 279 18.89 5.55 -3.84
C VAL A 279 18.86 4.03 -4.01
N TYR A 280 19.21 3.52 -5.18
CA TYR A 280 19.18 2.08 -5.49
C TYR A 280 20.48 1.55 -6.13
N LEU A 281 21.53 2.37 -6.20
CA LEU A 281 22.86 1.94 -6.64
C LEU A 281 23.84 2.03 -5.46
N PRO A 282 24.88 1.19 -5.39
CA PRO A 282 25.13 0.05 -6.28
C PRO A 282 24.20 -1.13 -5.94
N ASN A 283 23.67 -1.79 -6.97
CA ASN A 283 23.09 -3.12 -6.86
C ASN A 283 23.61 -3.93 -8.07
N THR A 284 24.17 -5.11 -7.81
CA THR A 284 24.85 -5.92 -8.83
C THR A 284 23.91 -6.89 -9.57
N GLY A 285 22.67 -7.03 -9.10
CA GLY A 285 21.67 -7.93 -9.66
C GLY A 285 20.92 -7.40 -10.90
N PHE A 286 21.21 -6.18 -11.35
CA PHE A 286 20.60 -5.60 -12.54
C PHE A 286 21.26 -6.08 -13.83
N THR A 287 20.45 -6.52 -14.80
CA THR A 287 20.89 -6.67 -16.19
C THR A 287 20.87 -5.31 -16.90
N GLU A 288 21.35 -5.26 -18.14
CA GLU A 288 21.22 -4.07 -19.00
C GLU A 288 19.75 -3.61 -19.14
N VAL A 289 18.79 -4.54 -19.14
CA VAL A 289 17.36 -4.23 -19.26
C VAL A 289 16.87 -3.55 -17.97
N GLY A 290 17.27 -4.06 -16.81
CA GLY A 290 16.98 -3.48 -15.50
C GLY A 290 17.59 -2.08 -15.33
N GLN A 291 18.84 -1.88 -15.76
CA GLN A 291 19.46 -0.55 -15.74
C GLN A 291 18.76 0.43 -16.68
N SER A 292 18.38 -0.02 -17.88
CA SER A 292 17.69 0.81 -18.87
C SER A 292 16.30 1.27 -18.37
N VAL A 293 15.52 0.38 -17.75
CA VAL A 293 14.18 0.75 -17.25
C VAL A 293 14.26 1.77 -16.12
N LEU A 294 15.26 1.67 -15.23
CA LEU A 294 15.46 2.62 -14.15
C LEU A 294 15.92 3.99 -14.68
N SER A 295 16.83 4.00 -15.66
CA SER A 295 17.24 5.24 -16.33
C SER A 295 16.06 5.94 -17.00
N LEU A 296 15.24 5.21 -17.77
CA LEU A 296 14.05 5.77 -18.41
C LEU A 296 12.99 6.23 -17.39
N ALA A 297 12.90 5.57 -16.23
CA ALA A 297 12.00 5.99 -15.15
C ALA A 297 12.46 7.30 -14.51
N GLU A 298 13.78 7.50 -14.35
CA GLU A 298 14.36 8.76 -13.89
C GLU A 298 14.13 9.89 -14.91
N ASP A 299 14.29 9.61 -16.20
CA ASP A 299 13.98 10.58 -17.27
C ASP A 299 12.48 10.96 -17.24
N ALA A 300 11.58 9.98 -17.15
CA ALA A 300 10.13 10.22 -17.05
C ALA A 300 9.76 11.01 -15.79
N ARG A 301 10.48 10.80 -14.68
CA ARG A 301 10.30 11.55 -13.43
C ARG A 301 10.75 13.00 -13.56
N ALA A 302 11.84 13.25 -14.28
CA ALA A 302 12.31 14.60 -14.58
C ALA A 302 11.27 15.36 -15.41
N ASP A 303 10.71 14.71 -16.44
CA ASP A 303 9.60 15.24 -17.25
C ASP A 303 8.36 15.52 -16.39
N PHE A 304 7.98 14.58 -15.52
CA PHE A 304 6.84 14.72 -14.60
C PHE A 304 7.00 15.89 -13.63
N ALA A 305 8.19 16.07 -13.05
CA ALA A 305 8.48 17.14 -12.10
C ALA A 305 8.73 18.51 -12.79
N GLY A 306 8.82 18.54 -14.12
CA GLY A 306 9.20 19.75 -14.87
C GLY A 306 10.65 20.18 -14.63
N VAL A 307 11.53 19.23 -14.29
CA VAL A 307 12.96 19.47 -14.04
C VAL A 307 13.71 19.13 -15.33
N GLU A 308 14.23 20.12 -16.05
CA GLU A 308 15.17 19.83 -17.13
C GLU A 308 16.55 19.47 -16.53
N PRO A 309 17.15 18.32 -16.88
CA PRO A 309 18.52 18.04 -16.49
C PRO A 309 19.47 18.99 -17.23
N ASP A 310 20.28 19.72 -16.47
CA ASP A 310 21.31 20.60 -17.02
C ASP A 310 22.39 19.76 -17.73
N LEU A 311 22.24 19.58 -19.04
CA LEU A 311 23.09 18.71 -19.87
C LEU A 311 24.39 19.39 -20.34
N ASP A 312 24.83 20.48 -19.70
CA ASP A 312 26.10 21.12 -20.05
C ASP A 312 27.28 20.47 -19.32
N GLN A 313 27.89 19.50 -20.01
CA GLN A 313 29.20 18.95 -19.67
C GLN A 313 30.29 20.03 -19.73
N GLY A 314 30.88 20.31 -18.57
CA GLY A 314 32.32 20.59 -18.46
C GLY A 314 32.70 22.06 -18.27
N LYS A 315 33.08 22.36 -17.02
CA LYS A 315 33.59 23.64 -16.46
C LYS A 315 32.42 24.59 -16.19
N VAL A 316 32.20 25.15 -15.00
CA VAL A 316 33.14 25.98 -14.21
C VAL A 316 32.56 26.13 -12.78
N ASN A 317 33.45 26.02 -11.78
CA ASN A 317 33.45 26.60 -10.42
C ASN A 317 32.33 26.33 -9.40
N ALA A 318 32.80 25.98 -8.20
CA ALA A 318 32.07 25.99 -6.95
C ALA A 318 31.53 27.39 -6.61
N SER A 319 30.22 27.54 -6.74
CA SER A 319 29.39 28.39 -5.89
C SER A 319 27.95 27.92 -6.02
N SER A 320 27.22 27.92 -4.91
CA SER A 320 25.77 27.73 -4.88
C SER A 320 25.05 28.50 -5.98
N GLU A 321 23.94 27.92 -6.46
CA GLU A 321 22.92 28.49 -7.35
C GLU A 321 23.24 28.51 -8.85
N SER A 322 22.66 27.56 -9.58
CA SER A 322 21.88 27.87 -10.79
C SER A 322 21.05 26.65 -11.23
N PHE A 323 19.74 26.65 -10.93
CA PHE A 323 18.75 25.91 -11.70
C PHE A 323 17.82 26.97 -12.31
N GLN A 324 17.62 26.94 -13.62
CA GLN A 324 16.61 27.79 -14.26
C GLN A 324 15.27 27.07 -14.20
N PHE A 325 14.30 27.71 -13.53
CA PHE A 325 12.92 27.25 -13.45
C PHE A 325 12.21 27.44 -14.79
N VAL A 326 11.53 26.41 -15.27
CA VAL A 326 10.53 26.55 -16.33
C VAL A 326 9.18 26.20 -15.73
N ASN A 327 8.23 27.14 -15.78
CA ASN A 327 6.88 26.95 -15.25
C ASN A 327 6.24 25.66 -15.80
N ALA A 328 5.65 24.87 -14.92
CA ALA A 328 4.85 23.70 -15.27
C ALA A 328 3.75 24.10 -16.28
N LYS A 329 3.86 23.60 -17.51
CA LYS A 329 2.80 23.76 -18.51
C LYS A 329 1.65 22.82 -18.17
N GLN A 330 0.56 23.39 -17.66
CA GLN A 330 -0.76 22.76 -17.74
C GLN A 330 -1.08 22.42 -19.20
N GLY A 331 -1.58 21.21 -19.41
CA GLY A 331 -1.79 20.60 -20.71
C GLY A 331 -2.65 21.42 -21.67
N GLY A 332 -2.17 21.51 -22.91
CA GLY A 332 -2.89 21.97 -24.09
C GLY A 332 -2.26 21.33 -25.33
N SER A 333 -3.12 20.79 -26.20
CA SER A 333 -2.85 19.89 -27.33
C SER A 333 -1.72 20.28 -28.30
N ASP A 334 -1.15 19.23 -28.92
CA ASP A 334 -0.57 19.15 -30.26
C ASP A 334 0.42 20.25 -30.70
N ILE A 335 1.70 19.88 -30.83
CA ILE A 335 2.51 20.02 -32.05
C ILE A 335 3.81 19.23 -31.85
N SER A 336 3.92 18.13 -32.60
CA SER A 336 5.16 17.39 -32.84
C SER A 336 6.15 18.28 -33.60
N GLN A 337 7.29 18.64 -32.99
CA GLN A 337 8.47 19.10 -33.72
C GLN A 337 9.70 18.30 -33.31
N ASN A 338 10.13 17.43 -34.22
CA ASN A 338 11.38 16.69 -34.18
C ASN A 338 12.57 17.65 -34.20
N TYR A 339 13.30 17.72 -33.09
CA TYR A 339 14.71 18.08 -33.08
C TYR A 339 15.52 16.83 -32.72
N THR A 340 16.05 16.17 -33.74
CA THR A 340 17.00 15.06 -33.56
C THR A 340 18.39 15.65 -33.32
N ASP A 341 18.89 15.54 -32.09
CA ASP A 341 20.31 15.70 -31.75
C ASP A 341 21.10 14.48 -32.28
N PRO A 342 22.10 14.67 -33.17
CA PRO A 342 22.79 13.58 -33.85
C PRO A 342 23.89 12.89 -33.03
N THR A 343 23.95 13.06 -31.70
CA THR A 343 25.04 12.48 -30.87
C THR A 343 24.65 11.30 -29.97
N LYS A 344 23.36 10.95 -29.84
CA LYS A 344 22.94 9.75 -29.10
C LYS A 344 23.06 8.50 -30.00
N LYS A 345 24.09 7.70 -29.76
CA LYS A 345 24.28 6.37 -30.37
C LYS A 345 22.99 5.56 -30.26
N HIS A 346 22.57 4.99 -31.38
CA HIS A 346 21.36 4.19 -31.57
C HIS A 346 21.15 3.10 -30.51
N SER A 347 20.37 3.39 -29.47
CA SER A 347 19.38 2.42 -28.97
C SER A 347 18.05 2.76 -29.66
N PRO A 348 17.33 1.78 -30.23
CA PRO A 348 16.01 2.04 -30.78
C PRO A 348 15.17 2.67 -29.67
N ASN A 349 14.46 3.74 -30.00
CA ASN A 349 13.64 4.58 -29.12
C ASN A 349 12.51 3.74 -28.49
N MET A 350 12.86 2.90 -27.51
CA MET A 350 11.95 1.99 -26.84
C MET A 350 11.41 2.69 -25.61
N ASP A 351 10.10 2.90 -25.63
CA ASP A 351 9.33 3.40 -24.49
C ASP A 351 9.61 2.58 -23.21
N ILE A 352 9.55 3.22 -22.05
CA ILE A 352 9.74 2.62 -20.71
C ILE A 352 8.89 1.35 -20.56
N ASP A 353 7.66 1.37 -21.08
CA ASP A 353 6.72 0.27 -21.02
C ASP A 353 7.18 -0.97 -21.79
N ASN A 354 7.96 -0.80 -22.86
CA ASN A 354 8.51 -1.95 -23.57
C ASN A 354 9.60 -2.65 -22.74
N TYR A 355 10.39 -1.90 -21.99
CA TYR A 355 11.36 -2.48 -21.05
C TYR A 355 10.66 -3.15 -19.87
N ARG A 356 9.61 -2.53 -19.32
CA ARG A 356 8.75 -3.16 -18.30
C ARG A 356 8.16 -4.47 -18.80
N LYS A 357 7.58 -4.52 -20.00
CA LYS A 357 7.03 -5.74 -20.62
C LYS A 357 8.10 -6.81 -20.86
N LYS A 358 9.32 -6.44 -21.24
CA LYS A 358 10.45 -7.39 -21.35
C LYS A 358 10.78 -8.04 -20.00
N ILE A 359 10.89 -7.24 -18.94
CA ILE A 359 11.19 -7.73 -17.60
C ILE A 359 10.02 -8.59 -17.08
N GLN A 360 8.77 -8.15 -17.24
CA GLN A 360 7.59 -8.92 -16.86
C GLN A 360 7.57 -10.31 -17.53
N ARG A 361 7.85 -10.37 -18.84
CA ARG A 361 7.95 -11.63 -19.57
C ARG A 361 9.06 -12.54 -19.03
N ALA A 362 10.21 -11.95 -18.70
CA ALA A 362 11.34 -12.70 -18.13
C ALA A 362 10.98 -13.26 -16.75
N ILE A 363 10.37 -12.47 -15.86
CA ILE A 363 9.93 -12.94 -14.53
C ILE A 363 8.95 -14.10 -14.66
N ILE A 364 7.93 -13.98 -15.52
CA ILE A 364 6.94 -15.04 -15.73
C ILE A 364 7.61 -16.31 -16.29
N GLY A 365 8.60 -16.16 -17.18
CA GLY A 365 9.30 -17.30 -17.78
C GLY A 365 10.32 -17.99 -16.87
N ASP A 366 11.08 -17.21 -16.10
CA ASP A 366 12.25 -17.70 -15.37
C ASP A 366 11.92 -18.07 -13.92
N VAL A 367 11.05 -17.29 -13.27
CA VAL A 367 10.69 -17.45 -11.85
C VAL A 367 9.26 -17.98 -11.70
N GLY A 368 8.37 -17.64 -12.64
CA GLY A 368 6.95 -17.99 -12.62
C GLY A 368 6.08 -16.85 -12.11
N TYR A 369 4.81 -16.88 -12.50
CA TYR A 369 3.84 -15.84 -12.14
C TYR A 369 3.52 -15.81 -10.64
N ASP A 370 3.69 -16.94 -9.93
CA ASP A 370 3.45 -17.06 -8.48
C ASP A 370 4.40 -16.22 -7.62
N SER A 371 5.52 -15.79 -8.20
CA SER A 371 6.48 -14.90 -7.55
C SER A 371 5.94 -13.50 -7.29
N VAL A 372 4.88 -13.10 -8.01
CA VAL A 372 4.21 -11.81 -7.91
C VAL A 372 2.79 -12.03 -7.41
N ASP A 373 2.43 -11.41 -6.28
CA ASP A 373 1.13 -11.60 -5.64
C ASP A 373 -0.01 -11.14 -6.55
N MET A 374 0.12 -9.98 -7.21
CA MET A 374 -0.89 -9.48 -8.15
C MET A 374 -1.19 -10.48 -9.28
N TRP A 375 -0.16 -11.05 -9.89
CA TRP A 375 -0.33 -11.97 -11.01
C TRP A 375 -0.93 -13.30 -10.54
N ARG A 376 -0.43 -13.84 -9.43
CA ARG A 376 -0.98 -15.03 -8.78
C ARG A 376 -2.46 -14.85 -8.46
N MET A 377 -2.83 -13.76 -7.79
CA MET A 377 -4.20 -13.48 -7.40
C MET A 377 -5.11 -13.23 -8.62
N ALA A 378 -4.64 -12.51 -9.64
CA ALA A 378 -5.42 -12.26 -10.86
C ALA A 378 -5.75 -13.56 -11.61
N LEU A 379 -4.74 -14.43 -11.81
CA LEU A 379 -4.94 -15.70 -12.50
C LEU A 379 -5.77 -16.70 -11.67
N THR A 380 -5.60 -16.70 -10.34
CA THR A 380 -6.45 -17.50 -9.44
C THR A 380 -7.90 -17.04 -9.48
N MET A 381 -8.15 -15.73 -9.42
CA MET A 381 -9.48 -15.16 -9.53
C MET A 381 -10.11 -15.43 -10.91
N LEU A 382 -9.34 -15.37 -11.99
CA LEU A 382 -9.79 -15.75 -13.32
C LEU A 382 -10.21 -17.24 -13.38
N ALA A 383 -9.42 -18.13 -12.77
CA ALA A 383 -9.75 -19.55 -12.71
C ALA A 383 -11.09 -19.78 -11.99
N TYR A 384 -11.27 -19.21 -10.79
CA TYR A 384 -12.50 -19.32 -10.01
C TYR A 384 -13.70 -18.71 -10.75
N ALA A 385 -13.52 -17.52 -11.34
CA ALA A 385 -14.57 -16.85 -12.10
C ALA A 385 -15.03 -17.70 -13.29
N ARG A 386 -14.13 -18.38 -14.00
CA ARG A 386 -14.48 -19.27 -15.12
C ARG A 386 -15.27 -20.49 -14.70
N VAL A 387 -14.89 -21.12 -13.59
CA VAL A 387 -15.65 -22.26 -13.04
C VAL A 387 -17.08 -21.83 -12.72
N VAL A 388 -17.23 -20.71 -12.02
CA VAL A 388 -18.54 -20.20 -11.59
C VAL A 388 -19.41 -19.73 -12.77
N MET A 389 -18.82 -18.98 -13.70
CA MET A 389 -19.58 -18.27 -14.74
C MET A 389 -19.80 -19.10 -16.00
N LEU A 390 -18.85 -19.97 -16.36
CA LEU A 390 -18.92 -20.78 -17.57
C LEU A 390 -19.14 -22.27 -17.30
N GLY A 391 -19.10 -22.71 -16.03
CA GLY A 391 -19.21 -24.12 -15.66
C GLY A 391 -18.06 -24.97 -16.21
N LYS A 392 -16.94 -24.34 -16.58
CA LYS A 392 -15.76 -25.00 -17.13
C LYS A 392 -14.69 -25.05 -16.06
N GLU A 393 -14.41 -26.24 -15.57
CA GLU A 393 -13.15 -26.47 -14.86
C GLU A 393 -11.98 -26.25 -15.81
N PRO A 394 -10.85 -25.68 -15.33
CA PRO A 394 -9.65 -25.61 -16.14
C PRO A 394 -9.23 -27.03 -16.53
N ASP A 395 -9.16 -27.32 -17.84
CA ASP A 395 -8.61 -28.58 -18.37
C ASP A 395 -7.19 -28.81 -17.82
N GLU A 396 -6.70 -30.06 -17.77
CA GLU A 396 -5.31 -30.35 -17.34
C GLU A 396 -4.24 -29.62 -18.18
N ASP A 397 -4.58 -29.20 -19.41
CA ASP A 397 -3.74 -28.41 -20.31
C ASP A 397 -3.95 -26.87 -20.16
N SER A 398 -4.66 -26.42 -19.12
CA SER A 398 -4.93 -25.00 -18.85
C SER A 398 -3.71 -24.31 -18.24
N LEU A 399 -3.43 -23.09 -18.72
CA LEU A 399 -2.40 -22.21 -18.15
C LEU A 399 -2.82 -21.55 -16.82
N LEU A 400 -4.13 -21.60 -16.50
CA LEU A 400 -4.64 -21.08 -15.25
C LEU A 400 -4.32 -22.05 -14.12
N PRO A 401 -4.03 -21.55 -12.90
CA PRO A 401 -3.86 -22.41 -11.75
C PRO A 401 -5.07 -23.32 -11.62
N GLY A 402 -4.83 -24.61 -11.36
CA GLY A 402 -5.89 -25.51 -10.97
C GLY A 402 -6.62 -24.92 -9.77
N VAL A 403 -7.95 -25.01 -9.75
CA VAL A 403 -8.72 -24.67 -8.56
C VAL A 403 -8.43 -25.76 -7.53
N THR A 404 -7.28 -25.66 -6.86
CA THR A 404 -6.95 -26.53 -5.76
C THR A 404 -7.91 -26.18 -4.64
N SER A 405 -8.77 -27.15 -4.31
CA SER A 405 -9.37 -27.24 -2.98
C SER A 405 -8.22 -27.42 -1.99
N HIS A 406 -7.46 -26.37 -1.71
CA HIS A 406 -6.64 -26.33 -0.52
C HIS A 406 -7.64 -26.39 0.63
N ASP A 407 -7.79 -27.58 1.21
CA ASP A 407 -8.53 -27.78 2.45
C ASP A 407 -8.06 -26.75 3.50
N PRO A 408 -8.97 -25.87 3.94
CA PRO A 408 -9.72 -26.13 5.13
C PRO A 408 -11.04 -26.74 4.67
N VAL A 409 -11.39 -27.90 5.21
CA VAL A 409 -12.71 -28.54 5.09
C VAL A 409 -13.78 -27.46 4.87
N HIS A 410 -14.20 -27.26 3.61
CA HIS A 410 -15.13 -26.19 3.30
C HIS A 410 -16.46 -26.57 3.95
N ALA A 411 -16.73 -25.92 5.07
CA ALA A 411 -17.90 -26.14 5.88
C ALA A 411 -19.02 -25.29 5.25
N TYR A 412 -19.79 -25.87 4.33
CA TYR A 412 -20.95 -25.22 3.72
C TYR A 412 -22.01 -24.99 4.80
N ALA A 413 -22.57 -23.79 4.90
CA ALA A 413 -23.68 -23.55 5.81
C ALA A 413 -24.85 -24.48 5.46
N SER A 414 -25.22 -25.38 6.38
CA SER A 414 -26.35 -26.30 6.23
C SER A 414 -27.59 -25.80 6.94
N LYS A 415 -27.43 -24.98 7.98
CA LYS A 415 -28.52 -24.36 8.74
C LYS A 415 -28.19 -22.93 9.12
N MET A 416 -29.17 -22.05 8.99
CA MET A 416 -29.09 -20.64 9.37
C MET A 416 -30.30 -20.26 10.23
N MET A 417 -30.09 -19.41 11.24
CA MET A 417 -31.14 -18.89 12.10
C MET A 417 -31.19 -17.37 11.95
N ALA A 418 -32.37 -16.84 11.66
CA ALA A 418 -32.59 -15.39 11.68
C ALA A 418 -32.75 -14.91 13.13
N THR A 419 -31.93 -13.93 13.52
CA THR A 419 -32.02 -13.24 14.82
C THR A 419 -32.23 -11.75 14.55
N THR A 420 -33.10 -11.08 15.31
CA THR A 420 -33.31 -9.63 15.20
C THR A 420 -32.90 -8.97 16.51
N THR A 421 -31.93 -8.05 16.47
CA THR A 421 -31.71 -7.09 17.56
C THR A 421 -32.57 -5.83 17.39
N VAL A 422 -33.05 -5.56 16.17
CA VAL A 422 -33.88 -4.41 15.80
C VAL A 422 -35.00 -4.86 14.84
N PRO A 423 -36.25 -4.34 14.93
CA PRO A 423 -37.29 -4.65 13.98
C PRO A 423 -36.92 -4.16 12.57
N GLY A 424 -36.79 -5.07 11.60
CA GLY A 424 -36.61 -4.74 10.18
C GLY A 424 -35.37 -5.32 9.50
N GLU A 425 -34.36 -5.79 10.25
CA GLU A 425 -33.15 -6.38 9.68
C GLU A 425 -32.85 -7.75 10.31
N PRO A 426 -33.07 -8.87 9.60
CA PRO A 426 -32.70 -10.18 10.11
C PRO A 426 -31.18 -10.40 10.00
N ILE A 427 -30.52 -10.66 11.13
CA ILE A 427 -29.14 -11.16 11.18
C ILE A 427 -29.20 -12.68 11.04
N LEU A 428 -28.68 -13.22 9.94
CA LEU A 428 -28.58 -14.66 9.71
C LEU A 428 -27.32 -15.22 10.40
N ALA A 429 -27.51 -16.01 11.45
CA ALA A 429 -26.43 -16.75 12.10
C ALA A 429 -26.34 -18.17 11.53
N ILE A 430 -25.15 -18.60 11.11
CA ILE A 430 -24.90 -20.00 10.72
C ILE A 430 -24.98 -20.87 11.97
N THR A 431 -25.92 -21.82 12.00
CA THR A 431 -26.14 -22.74 13.13
C THR A 431 -25.80 -24.18 12.81
N GLY A 432 -25.46 -24.47 11.55
CA GLY A 432 -24.99 -25.77 11.11
C GLY A 432 -24.13 -25.65 9.86
N VAL A 433 -23.16 -26.54 9.75
CA VAL A 433 -22.29 -26.68 8.58
C VAL A 433 -22.36 -28.11 8.03
N SER A 434 -21.97 -28.30 6.77
CA SER A 434 -21.85 -29.58 6.09
C SER A 434 -20.57 -29.58 5.25
N ASP A 435 -20.01 -30.78 5.09
CA ASP A 435 -18.92 -31.13 4.18
C ASP A 435 -19.36 -31.21 2.71
N LYS A 436 -20.67 -31.09 2.42
CA LYS A 436 -21.22 -31.17 1.07
C LYS A 436 -21.99 -29.89 0.72
N PRO A 437 -21.90 -29.41 -0.53
CA PRO A 437 -22.68 -28.28 -1.00
C PRO A 437 -24.17 -28.57 -0.79
N SER A 438 -24.83 -27.77 0.03
CA SER A 438 -26.27 -27.86 0.29
C SER A 438 -26.86 -26.46 0.42
N ALA A 439 -28.13 -26.31 0.03
CA ALA A 439 -28.85 -25.06 0.26
C ALA A 439 -29.11 -24.93 1.79
N PRO A 440 -28.66 -23.86 2.45
CA PRO A 440 -28.84 -23.70 3.89
C PRO A 440 -30.34 -23.63 4.23
N GLN A 441 -30.76 -24.43 5.20
CA GLN A 441 -32.11 -24.32 5.75
C GLN A 441 -32.18 -23.08 6.66
N VAL A 442 -32.97 -22.08 6.28
CA VAL A 442 -33.27 -20.94 7.14
C VAL A 442 -34.49 -21.28 7.99
N ILE A 443 -34.32 -21.26 9.31
CA ILE A 443 -35.42 -21.46 10.25
C ILE A 443 -36.15 -20.11 10.38
N ASP A 444 -37.38 -20.06 9.88
CA ASP A 444 -38.22 -18.86 9.82
C ASP A 444 -38.92 -18.57 11.17
N TYR A 445 -39.10 -17.29 11.49
CA TYR A 445 -39.58 -16.75 12.78
C TYR A 445 -41.11 -16.59 12.83
N THR A 446 -41.86 -17.08 11.84
CA THR A 446 -43.30 -16.78 11.68
C THR A 446 -44.24 -17.34 12.78
N SER A 447 -43.73 -17.95 13.85
CA SER A 447 -44.53 -18.51 14.94
C SER A 447 -44.28 -17.87 16.32
N LEU A 448 -44.30 -16.53 16.43
CA LEU A 448 -44.49 -15.86 17.72
C LEU A 448 -45.77 -14.99 17.73
N PRO A 449 -46.60 -15.09 18.78
CA PRO A 449 -47.91 -14.46 18.79
C PRO A 449 -47.77 -12.93 18.78
N ARG A 450 -48.33 -12.32 17.74
CA ARG A 450 -48.44 -10.87 17.59
C ARG A 450 -49.24 -10.32 18.78
N ALA A 451 -48.57 -9.58 19.67
CA ALA A 451 -49.22 -8.85 20.75
C ALA A 451 -50.07 -7.71 20.16
N SER A 452 -51.28 -8.05 19.71
CA SER A 452 -52.31 -7.07 19.39
C SER A 452 -53.16 -6.86 20.63
N GLY A 453 -52.94 -5.74 21.30
CA GLY A 453 -53.82 -5.27 22.36
C GLY A 453 -55.16 -4.87 21.76
N HIS A 454 -56.23 -5.52 22.19
CA HIS A 454 -57.51 -4.89 22.56
C HIS A 454 -58.39 -5.89 23.33
N PRO A 455 -59.09 -5.47 24.40
CA PRO A 455 -59.90 -6.37 25.21
C PRO A 455 -61.33 -6.44 24.65
N ASN A 456 -61.86 -7.65 24.42
CA ASN A 456 -63.14 -8.08 24.99
C ASN A 456 -63.67 -9.43 24.47
N LYS A 457 -64.11 -10.23 25.46
CA LYS A 457 -65.08 -11.34 25.49
C LYS A 457 -64.62 -12.80 25.27
N PRO A 458 -65.08 -13.74 26.12
CA PRO A 458 -64.65 -15.14 26.15
C PRO A 458 -65.64 -16.09 25.44
N SER A 459 -65.13 -17.19 24.87
CA SER A 459 -65.86 -18.42 24.47
C SER A 459 -64.85 -19.55 24.12
N PRO A 460 -65.23 -20.85 24.18
CA PRO A 460 -64.50 -21.94 24.89
C PRO A 460 -63.46 -22.71 24.04
N PRO A 461 -62.71 -23.67 24.64
CA PRO A 461 -61.50 -24.23 24.04
C PRO A 461 -61.82 -25.32 23.01
N SER A 462 -61.25 -25.22 21.82
CA SER A 462 -61.10 -26.33 20.89
C SER A 462 -59.62 -26.63 20.67
N ASP A 463 -59.18 -27.75 21.21
CA ASP A 463 -57.91 -28.41 20.88
C ASP A 463 -57.85 -28.71 19.38
N HIS A 464 -56.81 -28.20 18.70
CA HIS A 464 -56.09 -28.87 17.59
C HIS A 464 -55.28 -27.87 16.75
N TRP A 465 -54.05 -27.55 17.16
CA TRP A 465 -53.02 -27.05 16.24
C TRP A 465 -51.67 -27.68 16.61
N LYS A 466 -51.25 -28.67 15.81
CA LYS A 466 -49.84 -29.08 15.70
C LYS A 466 -49.23 -28.18 14.62
N ASP A 467 -48.67 -27.03 15.02
CA ASP A 467 -47.88 -26.22 14.11
C ASP A 467 -46.45 -26.76 14.06
N TYR A 468 -46.09 -27.32 12.90
CA TYR A 468 -44.70 -27.55 12.53
C TYR A 468 -44.11 -26.20 12.03
N PRO A 469 -42.87 -25.85 12.38
CA PRO A 469 -42.23 -24.66 11.83
C PRO A 469 -42.10 -24.81 10.31
N GLN A 470 -42.62 -23.83 9.56
CA GLN A 470 -42.46 -23.78 8.10
C GLN A 470 -40.99 -23.53 7.77
N THR A 471 -40.39 -24.47 7.02
CA THR A 471 -39.08 -24.31 6.42
C THR A 471 -39.23 -23.58 5.09
N SER A 472 -38.78 -22.34 5.02
CA SER A 472 -38.78 -21.54 3.79
C SER A 472 -37.42 -21.67 3.10
N ASN A 473 -37.39 -22.11 1.84
CA ASN A 473 -36.16 -22.01 1.04
C ASN A 473 -35.94 -20.52 0.68
N VAL A 474 -34.69 -20.06 0.81
CA VAL A 474 -34.24 -18.65 0.71
C VAL A 474 -34.56 -17.97 -0.62
N SER A 475 -35.03 -18.70 -1.63
CA SER A 475 -35.21 -18.21 -3.00
C SER A 475 -36.30 -17.15 -3.22
N SER A 476 -37.04 -16.69 -2.20
CA SER A 476 -38.29 -15.92 -2.43
C SER A 476 -38.32 -14.46 -1.93
N VAL A 477 -37.25 -13.90 -1.34
CA VAL A 477 -37.31 -12.54 -0.74
C VAL A 477 -36.36 -11.51 -1.37
N ILE A 478 -35.61 -11.86 -2.42
CA ILE A 478 -34.77 -10.86 -3.13
C ILE A 478 -35.59 -10.23 -4.25
N GLU A 479 -35.93 -8.96 -4.08
CA GLU A 479 -36.62 -8.09 -5.05
C GLU A 479 -36.01 -8.23 -6.45
N ALA A 480 -36.88 -8.34 -7.45
CA ALA A 480 -36.52 -8.72 -8.82
C ALA A 480 -35.72 -7.67 -9.61
N ASP A 481 -35.54 -6.45 -9.08
CA ASP A 481 -34.98 -5.30 -9.80
C ASP A 481 -33.44 -5.19 -9.77
N ASN A 482 -32.74 -6.03 -9.01
CA ASN A 482 -31.27 -6.00 -8.90
C ASN A 482 -30.56 -7.19 -9.57
N ARG A 483 -31.24 -7.97 -10.41
CA ARG A 483 -30.66 -9.16 -11.05
C ARG A 483 -29.97 -8.80 -12.36
N ASP A 484 -28.66 -9.03 -12.44
CA ASP A 484 -27.93 -8.96 -13.71
C ASP A 484 -28.25 -10.22 -14.53
N SER A 485 -29.08 -10.06 -15.58
CA SER A 485 -29.42 -11.17 -16.47
C SER A 485 -28.15 -11.75 -17.12
N GLY A 486 -27.82 -12.99 -16.76
CA GLY A 486 -26.73 -13.76 -17.37
C GLY A 486 -25.52 -14.05 -16.47
N LEU A 487 -25.60 -13.82 -15.15
CA LEU A 487 -24.65 -14.38 -14.18
C LEU A 487 -25.22 -15.65 -13.54
N SER A 488 -24.36 -16.61 -13.21
CA SER A 488 -24.76 -17.84 -12.52
C SER A 488 -25.42 -17.49 -11.18
N GLY A 489 -26.52 -18.16 -10.84
CA GLY A 489 -27.20 -17.99 -9.55
C GLY A 489 -28.01 -16.71 -9.33
N ASP A 490 -28.30 -15.91 -10.37
CA ASP A 490 -29.08 -14.65 -10.28
C ASP A 490 -28.51 -13.60 -9.30
N LEU A 491 -27.22 -13.70 -8.95
CA LEU A 491 -26.55 -12.74 -8.07
C LEU A 491 -26.01 -11.53 -8.86
N PRO A 492 -26.11 -10.30 -8.32
CA PRO A 492 -25.47 -9.11 -8.88
C PRO A 492 -23.96 -9.26 -9.06
N GLU A 493 -23.37 -8.61 -10.06
CA GLU A 493 -21.91 -8.61 -10.30
C GLU A 493 -21.11 -8.21 -9.06
N ALA A 494 -21.61 -7.24 -8.28
CA ALA A 494 -20.97 -6.77 -7.05
C ALA A 494 -20.86 -7.87 -5.97
N LEU A 495 -21.88 -8.74 -5.85
CA LEU A 495 -21.82 -9.87 -4.90
C LEU A 495 -20.86 -10.94 -5.40
N TRP A 496 -20.85 -11.23 -6.71
CA TRP A 496 -19.87 -12.14 -7.28
C TRP A 496 -18.44 -11.64 -7.10
N GLN A 497 -18.22 -10.34 -7.24
CA GLN A 497 -16.93 -9.71 -6.97
C GLN A 497 -16.48 -9.97 -5.53
N GLN A 498 -17.35 -9.73 -4.54
CA GLN A 498 -17.03 -9.98 -3.13
C GLN A 498 -16.74 -11.46 -2.85
N ILE A 499 -17.58 -12.36 -3.36
CA ILE A 499 -17.41 -13.81 -3.17
C ILE A 499 -16.07 -14.28 -3.75
N LEU A 500 -15.75 -13.87 -4.97
CA LEU A 500 -14.49 -14.25 -5.63
C LEU A 500 -13.27 -13.60 -4.95
N ALA A 501 -13.39 -12.37 -4.48
CA ALA A 501 -12.32 -11.69 -3.77
C ALA A 501 -12.00 -12.38 -2.43
N GLU A 502 -13.03 -12.78 -1.68
CA GLU A 502 -12.88 -13.57 -0.45
C GLU A 502 -12.30 -14.95 -0.71
N ALA A 503 -12.83 -15.67 -1.72
CA ALA A 503 -12.37 -17.02 -2.05
C ALA A 503 -10.90 -17.08 -2.49
N THR A 504 -10.42 -16.03 -3.14
CA THR A 504 -9.05 -15.93 -3.65
C THR A 504 -8.09 -15.26 -2.68
N GLY A 505 -8.61 -14.57 -1.66
CA GLY A 505 -7.80 -13.72 -0.77
C GLY A 505 -7.19 -12.51 -1.48
N CYS A 506 -7.76 -12.06 -2.60
CA CYS A 506 -7.18 -10.97 -3.41
C CYS A 506 -7.46 -9.57 -2.85
N GLN A 507 -8.21 -9.47 -1.73
CA GLN A 507 -8.51 -8.21 -1.06
C GLN A 507 -7.23 -7.48 -0.67
N GLY A 508 -7.15 -6.21 -1.04
CA GLY A 508 -5.95 -5.40 -0.83
C GLY A 508 -4.82 -5.68 -1.81
N VAL A 509 -4.86 -6.73 -2.63
CA VAL A 509 -3.89 -6.95 -3.72
C VAL A 509 -4.43 -6.41 -5.04
N LEU A 510 -5.64 -6.83 -5.42
CA LEU A 510 -6.29 -6.36 -6.65
C LEU A 510 -7.24 -5.20 -6.35
N SER A 511 -7.17 -4.14 -7.17
CA SER A 511 -8.15 -3.05 -7.11
C SER A 511 -9.54 -3.51 -7.57
N ASP A 512 -10.59 -2.82 -7.15
CA ASP A 512 -11.96 -3.10 -7.59
C ASP A 512 -12.11 -3.07 -9.12
N VAL A 513 -11.37 -2.19 -9.78
CA VAL A 513 -11.34 -2.10 -11.25
C VAL A 513 -10.72 -3.36 -11.86
N GLN A 514 -9.60 -3.83 -11.32
CA GLN A 514 -8.96 -5.07 -11.78
C GLN A 514 -9.86 -6.28 -11.53
N GLN A 515 -10.47 -6.37 -10.35
CA GLN A 515 -11.43 -7.44 -10.03
C GLN A 515 -12.60 -7.49 -11.02
N LYS A 516 -13.20 -6.33 -11.34
CA LYS A 516 -14.26 -6.23 -12.36
C LYS A 516 -13.78 -6.59 -13.75
N ASN A 517 -12.57 -6.18 -14.13
CA ASN A 517 -11.98 -6.55 -15.42
C ASN A 517 -11.78 -8.06 -15.54
N ILE A 518 -11.30 -8.72 -14.48
CA ILE A 518 -11.15 -10.19 -14.43
C ILE A 518 -12.51 -10.87 -14.62
N ILE A 519 -13.54 -10.42 -13.91
CA ILE A 519 -14.90 -10.97 -14.01
C ILE A 519 -15.46 -10.81 -15.43
N ARG A 520 -15.32 -9.62 -16.03
CA ARG A 520 -15.76 -9.35 -17.40
C ARG A 520 -15.01 -10.19 -18.42
N TYR A 521 -13.69 -10.29 -18.26
CA TYR A 521 -12.82 -11.11 -19.09
C TYR A 521 -13.19 -12.61 -18.99
N ALA A 522 -13.49 -13.09 -17.79
CA ALA A 522 -13.91 -14.47 -17.53
C ALA A 522 -15.26 -14.80 -18.16
N ARG A 523 -16.20 -13.85 -18.17
CA ARG A 523 -17.56 -14.01 -18.73
C ARG A 523 -17.58 -14.05 -20.25
N ASP A 524 -16.68 -13.32 -20.91
CA ASP A 524 -16.69 -13.18 -22.37
C ASP A 524 -16.19 -14.48 -23.06
N PRO A 525 -17.05 -15.20 -23.82
CA PRO A 525 -16.63 -16.40 -24.53
C PRO A 525 -15.55 -16.15 -25.59
N ALA A 526 -15.43 -14.91 -26.11
CA ALA A 526 -14.43 -14.55 -27.09
C ALA A 526 -13.01 -14.59 -26.50
N THR A 527 -12.83 -14.36 -25.20
CA THR A 527 -11.52 -14.41 -24.54
C THR A 527 -10.95 -15.83 -24.54
N THR A 528 -11.82 -16.85 -24.46
CA THR A 528 -11.39 -18.25 -24.61
C THR A 528 -10.84 -18.51 -26.01
N ALA A 529 -11.47 -17.96 -27.05
CA ALA A 529 -10.97 -18.10 -28.42
C ALA A 529 -9.64 -17.36 -28.61
N PHE A 530 -9.50 -16.17 -28.02
CA PHE A 530 -8.25 -15.41 -28.01
C PHE A 530 -7.09 -16.20 -27.37
N GLU A 531 -7.32 -16.83 -26.23
CA GLU A 531 -6.32 -17.67 -25.56
C GLU A 531 -5.97 -18.91 -26.37
N GLN A 532 -6.95 -19.56 -27.00
CA GLN A 532 -6.71 -20.72 -27.87
C GLN A 532 -5.86 -20.36 -29.09
N GLN A 533 -6.05 -19.17 -29.68
CA GLN A 533 -5.18 -18.66 -30.75
C GLN A 533 -3.75 -18.39 -30.23
N GLY A 534 -3.62 -18.01 -28.96
CA GLY A 534 -2.36 -17.78 -28.26
C GLY A 534 -1.54 -19.04 -27.97
N LYS A 535 -2.12 -20.25 -28.02
CA LYS A 535 -1.46 -21.52 -27.66
C LYS A 535 -0.16 -21.82 -28.41
N SER A 536 0.04 -21.21 -29.57
CA SER A 536 1.29 -21.33 -30.34
C SER A 536 2.47 -20.56 -29.75
N LYS A 537 2.22 -19.64 -28.81
CA LYS A 537 3.25 -18.81 -28.15
C LYS A 537 3.82 -19.53 -26.92
N PRO A 538 5.03 -19.16 -26.45
CA PRO A 538 5.53 -19.62 -25.16
C PRO A 538 4.58 -19.24 -24.02
N GLU A 539 4.48 -20.09 -22.99
CA GLU A 539 3.60 -19.90 -21.82
C GLU A 539 3.73 -18.50 -21.21
N SER A 540 4.96 -18.02 -21.00
CA SER A 540 5.20 -16.69 -20.44
C SER A 540 4.62 -15.54 -21.27
N ALA A 541 4.57 -15.71 -22.60
CA ALA A 541 3.94 -14.73 -23.49
C ALA A 541 2.42 -14.83 -23.47
N GLN A 542 1.86 -16.02 -23.27
CA GLN A 542 0.42 -16.22 -23.16
C GLN A 542 -0.10 -15.60 -21.86
N LEU A 543 0.55 -15.91 -20.73
CA LEU A 543 0.20 -15.35 -19.42
C LEU A 543 0.34 -13.83 -19.39
N LEU A 544 1.41 -13.28 -19.98
CA LEU A 544 1.57 -11.84 -20.09
C LEU A 544 0.41 -11.19 -20.85
N LEU A 545 -0.06 -11.78 -21.96
CA LEU A 545 -1.18 -11.25 -22.74
C LEU A 545 -2.50 -11.28 -21.96
N ILE A 546 -2.74 -12.35 -21.20
CA ILE A 546 -3.93 -12.48 -20.35
C ILE A 546 -3.90 -11.41 -19.25
N LEU A 547 -2.77 -11.26 -18.56
CA LEU A 547 -2.58 -10.24 -17.52
C LEU A 547 -2.71 -8.81 -18.07
N ASP A 548 -2.16 -8.53 -19.25
CA ASP A 548 -2.28 -7.24 -19.95
C ASP A 548 -3.76 -6.94 -20.28
N ALA A 549 -4.48 -7.92 -20.84
CA ALA A 549 -5.89 -7.78 -21.19
C ALA A 549 -6.80 -7.50 -19.98
N MET A 550 -6.44 -8.00 -18.79
CA MET A 550 -7.16 -7.73 -17.54
C MET A 550 -6.70 -6.45 -16.83
N GLY A 551 -5.62 -5.81 -17.30
CA GLY A 551 -5.01 -4.65 -16.62
C GLY A 551 -4.34 -5.02 -15.29
N CYS A 552 -3.78 -6.23 -15.20
CA CYS A 552 -3.18 -6.80 -13.99
C CYS A 552 -1.65 -6.89 -14.07
N LEU A 553 -1.01 -6.00 -14.85
CA LEU A 553 0.46 -5.94 -14.98
C LEU A 553 1.12 -4.90 -14.07
N GLU A 554 0.37 -3.90 -13.62
CA GLU A 554 0.83 -2.79 -12.79
C GLU A 554 -0.22 -2.38 -11.75
N TYR A 555 0.24 -1.72 -10.69
CA TYR A 555 -0.62 -1.02 -9.75
C TYR A 555 -0.87 0.39 -10.28
N LYS A 556 -2.13 0.82 -10.32
CA LYS A 556 -2.46 2.20 -10.71
C LYS A 556 -1.94 3.18 -9.66
N LEU A 557 -1.03 4.04 -10.07
CA LEU A 557 -0.57 5.17 -9.28
C LEU A 557 -1.44 6.38 -9.65
N ASP A 558 -2.37 6.73 -8.78
CA ASP A 558 -3.09 8.00 -8.94
C ASP A 558 -2.08 9.15 -8.83
N SER A 559 -2.06 10.01 -9.83
CA SER A 559 -1.22 11.21 -9.93
C SER A 559 -1.86 12.39 -9.22
#